data_AF-A0AAE4T2K2-F1
#
_entry.id   AF-A0AAE4T2K2-F1
#
_cell.length_a   1.000
_cell.length_b   1.000
_cell.length_c   1.000
_cell.angle_alpha   90.00
_cell.angle_beta   90.00
_cell.angle_gamma   90.00
#
_symmetry.space_group_name_H-M   'P 1'
#
loop_
_entity.id
_entity.type
_entity.pdbx_description
1 polymer ?
#
loop_
_entity_poly.entity_id
_entity_poly.type
_entity_poly.pdbx_seq_one_letter_code
_entity_poly.pdbx_strand_id
1 'polypeptide(L)'
;MFAEMKTIPDYPAYAVTKDGQVWSYRVKKFLNPTKKKYRSQVKLIADGIGFFKQVHRLVFETFYGYIPECIIHKDGDVHNNHLSNLVGMTRDEHNKMIHSRKKTRVIYQVDLKEGITRKLRMPEPNDPIYSSLLHCLERKPQKITYHGYIYYYEDKKHRIVEELKSRIKTSTLVLQCMDDYNPFRRTVKDSIIRNKKYLEILEKV
;
A
#
# COMPACT_ATOMS: atom_id res chain seq x y z
N MET A 1 9.56 34.78 26.20
CA MET A 1 9.59 33.60 27.08
C MET A 1 10.75 32.72 26.63
N PHE A 2 11.69 32.39 27.52
CA PHE A 2 12.74 31.42 27.18
C PHE A 2 12.06 30.05 27.00
N ALA A 3 12.29 29.38 25.87
CA ALA A 3 11.76 28.04 25.64
C ALA A 3 12.28 27.09 26.72
N GLU A 4 11.39 26.33 27.36
CA GLU A 4 11.77 25.31 28.36
C GLU A 4 12.60 24.21 27.65
N MET A 5 13.89 24.16 27.95
CA MET A 5 14.80 23.11 27.48
C MET A 5 15.09 22.12 28.60
N LYS A 6 15.18 20.83 28.26
CA LYS A 6 15.53 19.76 29.20
C LYS A 6 16.73 18.99 28.70
N THR A 7 17.60 18.56 29.60
CA THR A 7 18.76 17.72 29.28
C THR A 7 18.29 16.39 28.69
N ILE A 8 18.94 15.96 27.61
CA ILE A 8 18.60 14.72 26.93
C ILE A 8 19.16 13.53 27.75
N PRO A 9 18.36 12.49 28.06
CA PRO A 9 18.85 11.27 28.71
C PRO A 9 20.03 10.66 27.95
N ASP A 10 21.02 10.13 28.67
CA ASP A 10 22.29 9.58 28.15
C ASP A 10 23.20 10.57 27.39
N TYR A 11 22.75 11.81 27.17
CA TYR A 11 23.47 12.84 26.42
C TYR A 11 23.53 14.15 27.21
N PRO A 12 24.17 14.18 28.41
CA PRO A 12 24.14 15.33 29.32
C PRO A 12 24.78 16.61 28.74
N ALA A 13 25.61 16.49 27.71
CA ALA A 13 26.18 17.61 26.96
C ALA A 13 25.18 18.30 25.99
N TYR A 14 23.92 17.86 25.97
CA TYR A 14 22.88 18.34 25.08
C TYR A 14 21.55 18.53 25.83
N ALA A 15 20.74 19.46 25.33
CA ALA A 15 19.37 19.68 25.77
C ALA A 15 18.43 19.78 24.57
N VAL A 16 17.14 19.55 24.78
CA VAL A 16 16.10 19.66 23.76
C VAL A 16 14.93 20.48 24.27
N THR A 17 14.34 21.28 23.40
CA THR A 17 13.13 22.07 23.67
C THR A 17 11.87 21.33 23.24
N LYS A 18 10.70 21.76 23.73
CA LYS A 18 9.41 21.16 23.32
C LYS A 18 9.12 21.31 21.82
N ASP A 19 9.65 22.32 21.16
CA ASP A 19 9.51 22.56 19.71
C ASP A 19 10.53 21.80 18.85
N GLY A 20 11.44 21.04 19.46
CA GLY A 20 12.37 20.16 18.75
C GLY A 20 13.67 20.81 18.33
N GLN A 21 14.07 21.90 18.97
CA GLN A 21 15.42 22.45 18.84
C GLN A 21 16.37 21.73 19.80
N VAL A 22 17.55 21.35 19.31
CA VAL A 22 18.56 20.63 20.10
C VAL A 22 19.71 21.57 20.40
N TRP A 23 19.90 21.89 21.67
CA TRP A 23 21.00 22.70 22.17
C TRP A 23 22.23 21.84 22.49
N SER A 24 23.42 22.36 22.20
CA SER A 24 24.67 21.74 22.66
C SER A 24 25.40 22.66 23.61
N TYR A 25 25.69 22.17 24.82
CA TYR A 25 26.45 22.91 25.82
C TYR A 25 27.92 23.08 25.43
N ARG A 26 28.47 22.17 24.62
CA ARG A 26 29.87 22.22 24.15
C ARG A 26 30.13 23.40 23.22
N VAL A 27 29.24 23.57 22.23
CA VAL A 27 29.38 24.62 21.20
C VAL A 27 28.49 25.84 21.48
N LYS A 28 27.73 25.83 22.57
CA LYS A 28 26.83 26.90 23.03
C LYS A 28 25.91 27.42 21.93
N LYS A 29 25.32 26.50 21.17
CA LYS A 29 24.37 26.81 20.08
C LYS A 29 23.37 25.69 19.85
N PHE A 30 22.28 26.03 19.17
CA PHE A 30 21.39 25.04 18.59
C PHE A 30 22.07 24.32 17.43
N LEU A 31 21.92 23.00 17.40
CA LEU A 31 22.39 22.15 16.33
C LEU A 31 21.41 22.23 15.16
N ASN A 32 21.95 22.24 13.93
CA ASN A 32 21.14 22.19 12.72
C ASN A 32 20.76 20.73 12.41
N PRO A 33 19.47 20.35 12.46
CA PRO A 33 19.06 19.00 12.11
C PRO A 33 19.24 18.75 10.62
N THR A 34 19.78 17.58 10.26
CA THR A 34 19.76 17.09 8.90
C THR A 34 18.36 16.58 8.57
N LYS A 35 17.70 17.20 7.60
CA LYS A 35 16.41 16.73 7.07
C LYS A 35 16.63 15.55 6.13
N LYS A 36 16.00 14.42 6.43
CA LYS A 36 15.88 13.25 5.54
C LYS A 36 14.42 13.11 5.12
N LYS A 37 14.15 12.33 4.06
CA LYS A 37 12.82 12.15 3.45
C LYS A 37 11.67 11.90 4.44
N TYR A 38 11.94 11.20 5.55
CA TYR A 38 10.91 10.81 6.53
C TYR A 38 11.23 11.23 7.97
N ARG A 39 12.31 11.97 8.21
CA ARG A 39 12.74 12.33 9.58
C ARG A 39 13.79 13.44 9.60
N SER A 40 13.80 14.22 10.67
CA SER A 40 14.92 15.09 11.03
C SER A 40 15.84 14.38 12.03
N GLN A 41 17.16 14.48 11.83
CA GLN A 41 18.15 13.87 12.71
C GLN A 41 19.28 14.82 13.06
N VAL A 42 19.84 14.67 14.27
CA VAL A 42 21.01 15.42 14.75
C VAL A 42 22.12 14.44 15.13
N LYS A 43 23.38 14.85 15.00
CA LYS A 43 24.52 14.07 15.48
C LYS A 43 24.83 14.49 16.92
N LEU A 44 24.69 13.57 17.87
CA LEU A 44 25.10 13.74 19.26
C LEU A 44 26.42 13.00 19.48
N ILE A 45 27.27 13.50 20.38
CA ILE A 45 28.56 12.87 20.70
C ILE A 45 28.55 12.44 22.17
N ALA A 46 28.64 11.14 22.41
CA ALA A 46 28.84 10.55 23.73
C ALA A 46 30.16 9.78 23.72
N ASP A 47 31.02 10.01 24.74
CA ASP A 47 32.32 9.33 24.90
C ASP A 47 33.20 9.34 23.64
N GLY A 48 33.21 10.46 22.93
CA GLY A 48 33.98 10.64 21.69
C GLY A 48 33.32 10.01 20.44
N ILE A 49 32.25 9.23 20.59
CA ILE A 49 31.55 8.53 19.51
C ILE A 49 30.31 9.32 19.07
N GLY A 50 30.13 9.47 17.76
CA GLY A 50 29.01 10.20 17.17
C GLY A 50 27.81 9.30 16.84
N PHE A 51 26.63 9.65 17.35
CA PHE A 51 25.36 8.95 17.11
C PHE A 51 24.36 9.86 16.40
N PHE A 52 23.75 9.38 15.31
CA PHE A 52 22.63 10.07 14.68
C PHE A 52 21.33 9.73 15.42
N LYS A 53 20.70 10.73 16.02
CA LYS A 53 19.45 10.60 16.77
C LYS A 53 18.34 11.38 16.09
N GLN A 54 17.15 10.81 16.11
CA GLN A 54 15.96 11.41 15.50
C GLN A 54 15.35 12.45 16.44
N VAL A 55 15.10 13.65 15.93
CA VAL A 55 14.67 14.79 16.76
C VAL A 55 13.36 14.51 17.48
N HIS A 56 12.32 13.99 16.80
CA HIS A 56 11.06 13.65 17.45
C HIS A 56 11.22 12.63 18.59
N ARG A 57 12.14 11.66 18.47
CA ARG A 57 12.37 10.68 19.54
C ARG A 57 13.04 11.33 20.74
N LEU A 58 14.03 12.20 20.51
CA LEU A 58 14.69 12.96 21.58
C LEU A 58 13.70 13.82 22.35
N VAL A 59 12.83 14.55 21.64
CA VAL A 59 11.77 15.37 22.25
C VAL A 59 10.83 14.49 23.08
N PHE A 60 10.31 13.41 22.48
CA PHE A 60 9.34 12.54 23.16
C PHE A 60 9.94 11.90 24.42
N GLU A 61 11.10 11.28 24.29
CA GLU A 61 11.81 10.62 25.40
C GLU A 61 12.13 11.59 26.54
N THR A 62 12.63 12.78 26.21
CA THR A 62 13.06 13.74 27.24
C THR A 62 11.89 14.30 28.04
N PHE A 63 10.74 14.54 27.40
CA PHE A 63 9.59 15.14 28.09
C PHE A 63 8.63 14.12 28.71
N TYR A 64 8.53 12.90 28.16
CA TYR A 64 7.68 11.84 28.70
C TYR A 64 8.42 10.84 29.58
N GLY A 65 9.76 10.77 29.50
CA GLY A 65 10.59 9.86 30.31
C GLY A 65 10.58 8.40 29.84
N TYR A 66 10.04 8.12 28.66
CA TYR A 66 10.05 6.79 28.04
C TYR A 66 10.06 6.88 26.51
N ILE A 67 10.40 5.78 25.84
CA ILE A 67 10.36 5.66 24.38
C ILE A 67 9.32 4.60 23.96
N PRO A 68 8.27 4.98 23.21
CA PRO A 68 7.35 4.01 22.61
C PRO A 68 7.97 3.34 21.37
N GLU A 69 7.37 2.24 20.94
CA GLU A 69 7.81 1.50 19.74
C GLU A 69 7.72 2.35 18.47
N CYS A 70 6.63 3.12 18.33
CA CYS A 70 6.37 4.01 17.20
C CYS A 70 6.01 5.41 17.72
N ILE A 71 6.48 6.45 17.01
CA ILE A 71 6.05 7.84 17.22
C ILE A 71 5.55 8.36 15.89
N ILE A 72 4.37 8.96 15.89
CA ILE A 72 3.75 9.56 14.69
C ILE A 72 3.53 11.06 14.89
N HIS A 73 3.45 11.78 13.77
CA HIS A 73 3.11 13.20 13.70
C HIS A 73 1.63 13.38 13.36
N LYS A 74 0.87 14.11 14.18
CA LYS A 74 -0.59 14.27 14.01
C LYS A 74 -0.95 15.00 12.71
N ASP A 75 -0.17 16.01 12.37
CA ASP A 75 -0.35 16.82 11.15
C ASP A 75 0.20 16.18 9.87
N GLY A 76 0.92 15.07 9.99
CA GLY A 76 1.59 14.40 8.87
C GLY A 76 2.90 15.06 8.41
N ASP A 77 3.31 16.19 9.00
CA ASP A 77 4.61 16.79 8.73
C ASP A 77 5.69 16.17 9.62
N VAL A 78 6.50 15.30 9.02
CA VAL A 78 7.62 14.60 9.68
C VAL A 78 8.73 15.54 10.20
N HIS A 79 8.69 16.82 9.85
CA HIS A 79 9.62 17.84 10.32
C HIS A 79 9.05 18.72 11.44
N ASN A 80 7.74 18.67 11.71
CA ASN A 80 7.13 19.35 12.85
C ASN A 80 7.31 18.53 14.13
N ASN A 81 8.47 18.66 14.77
CA ASN A 81 8.83 17.87 15.95
C ASN A 81 8.33 18.44 17.28
N HIS A 82 7.32 19.32 17.26
CA HIS A 82 6.75 19.88 18.47
C HIS A 82 6.09 18.78 19.32
N LEU A 83 6.33 18.77 20.64
CA LEU A 83 5.87 17.73 21.57
C LEU A 83 4.37 17.45 21.44
N SER A 84 3.54 18.49 21.32
CA SER A 84 2.08 18.35 21.15
C SER A 84 1.65 17.70 19.83
N ASN A 85 2.51 17.70 18.81
CA ASN A 85 2.29 17.06 17.51
C ASN A 85 2.69 15.58 17.50
N LEU A 86 3.43 15.11 18.51
CA LEU A 86 3.92 13.74 18.59
C LEU A 86 2.95 12.84 19.35
N VAL A 87 2.76 11.61 18.87
CA VAL A 87 1.96 10.57 19.54
C VAL A 87 2.76 9.28 19.59
N GLY A 88 2.94 8.73 20.79
CA GLY A 88 3.50 7.41 21.01
C GLY A 88 2.43 6.33 20.84
N MET A 89 2.77 5.23 20.17
CA MET A 89 1.90 4.07 20.01
C MET A 89 2.69 2.78 19.82
N THR A 90 2.01 1.65 19.96
CA THR A 90 2.56 0.32 19.67
C THR A 90 2.72 0.10 18.15
N ARG A 91 3.55 -0.87 17.76
CA ARG A 91 3.69 -1.28 16.36
C ARG A 91 2.37 -1.77 15.77
N ASP A 92 1.56 -2.46 16.57
CA ASP A 92 0.27 -3.02 16.13
C ASP A 92 -0.76 -1.94 15.86
N GLU A 93 -0.87 -0.93 16.73
CA GLU A 93 -1.74 0.23 16.50
C GLU A 93 -1.32 0.99 15.24
N HIS A 94 -0.02 1.23 15.08
CA HIS A 94 0.52 1.90 13.89
C HIS A 94 0.21 1.10 12.61
N ASN A 95 0.38 -0.22 12.63
CA ASN A 95 0.05 -1.10 11.53
C ASN A 95 -1.45 -1.05 11.20
N LYS A 96 -2.33 -1.13 12.20
CA LYS A 96 -3.79 -1.00 12.01
C LYS A 96 -4.16 0.34 11.37
N MET A 97 -3.55 1.44 11.83
CA MET A 97 -3.76 2.77 11.25
C MET A 97 -3.30 2.87 9.79
N ILE A 98 -2.16 2.26 9.44
CA ILE A 98 -1.70 2.21 8.04
C ILE A 98 -2.67 1.38 7.18
N HIS A 99 -3.15 0.24 7.70
CA HIS A 99 -4.07 -0.63 6.96
C HIS A 99 -5.44 0.02 6.75
N SER A 100 -5.98 0.73 7.75
CA SER A 100 -7.25 1.46 7.61
C SER A 100 -7.16 2.61 6.60
N ARG A 101 -5.98 3.22 6.44
CA ARG A 101 -5.73 4.25 5.42
C ARG A 101 -5.63 3.70 3.99
N LYS A 102 -5.41 2.39 3.80
CA LYS A 102 -5.41 1.81 2.46
C LYS A 102 -6.84 1.75 1.93
N LYS A 103 -7.11 2.49 0.84
CA LYS A 103 -8.41 2.43 0.15
C LYS A 103 -8.65 0.99 -0.30
N THR A 104 -9.68 0.34 0.23
CA THR A 104 -10.10 -0.98 -0.22
C THR A 104 -10.46 -0.87 -1.70
N ARG A 105 -9.81 -1.68 -2.55
CA ARG A 105 -10.11 -1.67 -3.98
C ARG A 105 -11.52 -2.21 -4.19
N VAL A 106 -12.31 -1.50 -4.99
CA VAL A 106 -13.64 -1.95 -5.41
C VAL A 106 -13.46 -3.01 -6.48
N ILE A 107 -14.17 -4.12 -6.32
CA ILE A 107 -14.23 -5.22 -7.27
C ILE A 107 -15.56 -5.13 -7.99
N TYR A 108 -15.57 -5.29 -9.31
CA TYR A 108 -16.77 -5.46 -10.11
C TYR A 108 -16.93 -6.94 -10.45
N GLN A 109 -18.12 -7.47 -10.17
CA GLN A 109 -18.59 -8.78 -10.60
C GLN A 109 -19.58 -8.58 -11.74
N VAL A 110 -19.31 -9.19 -12.89
CA VAL A 110 -20.16 -9.12 -14.08
C VAL A 110 -20.74 -10.50 -14.37
N ASP A 111 -22.06 -10.61 -14.41
CA ASP A 111 -22.79 -11.83 -14.77
C ASP A 111 -22.68 -12.10 -16.28
N LEU A 112 -22.22 -13.28 -16.66
CA LEU A 112 -22.06 -13.68 -18.06
C LEU A 112 -23.35 -14.16 -18.74
N LYS A 113 -24.47 -14.27 -18.00
CA LYS A 113 -25.80 -14.56 -18.52
C LYS A 113 -26.57 -13.28 -18.80
N GLU A 114 -26.72 -12.45 -17.77
CA GLU A 114 -27.59 -11.27 -17.80
C GLU A 114 -26.84 -9.95 -18.04
N GLY A 115 -25.50 -9.94 -17.96
CA GLY A 115 -24.71 -8.71 -18.05
C GLY A 115 -24.83 -7.78 -16.83
N ILE A 116 -25.53 -8.22 -15.78
CA ILE A 116 -25.71 -7.44 -14.56
C ILE A 116 -24.38 -7.29 -13.83
N THR A 117 -24.12 -6.07 -13.37
CA THR A 117 -22.86 -5.73 -12.71
C THR A 117 -23.07 -5.33 -11.27
N ARG A 118 -22.27 -5.91 -10.37
CA ARG A 118 -22.33 -5.69 -8.92
C ARG A 118 -20.98 -5.23 -8.41
N LYS A 119 -21.00 -4.26 -7.49
CA LYS A 119 -19.80 -3.83 -6.76
C LYS A 119 -19.64 -4.69 -5.52
N LEU A 120 -18.45 -5.22 -5.33
CA LEU A 120 -18.06 -6.06 -4.21
C LEU A 120 -16.83 -5.47 -3.50
N ARG A 121 -16.70 -5.79 -2.22
CA ARG A 121 -15.44 -5.67 -1.48
C ARG A 121 -14.72 -7.01 -1.53
N MET A 122 -13.41 -6.98 -1.27
CA MET A 122 -12.66 -8.22 -1.09
C MET A 122 -13.27 -8.99 0.08
N PRO A 123 -13.67 -10.26 -0.11
CA PRO A 123 -14.11 -11.13 0.96
C PRO A 123 -12.98 -11.38 1.98
N GLU A 124 -13.34 -11.85 3.16
CA GLU A 124 -12.35 -12.26 4.15
C GLU A 124 -11.55 -13.48 3.65
N PRO A 125 -10.27 -13.66 4.05
CA PRO A 125 -9.44 -14.77 3.60
C PRO A 125 -10.03 -16.17 3.84
N ASN A 126 -10.91 -16.29 4.84
CA ASN A 126 -11.57 -17.54 5.20
C ASN A 126 -12.84 -17.82 4.38
N ASP A 127 -13.30 -16.86 3.56
CA ASP A 127 -14.45 -17.07 2.69
C ASP A 127 -14.09 -18.07 1.56
N PRO A 128 -14.90 -19.12 1.32
CA PRO A 128 -14.66 -20.09 0.25
C PRO A 128 -14.41 -19.47 -1.13
N ILE A 129 -15.00 -18.31 -1.44
CA ILE A 129 -14.81 -17.65 -2.74
C ILE A 129 -13.44 -16.95 -2.87
N TYR A 130 -12.77 -16.64 -1.74
CA TYR A 130 -11.60 -15.76 -1.68
C TYR A 130 -10.50 -16.18 -2.65
N SER A 131 -10.04 -17.44 -2.57
CA SER A 131 -8.94 -17.95 -3.40
C SER A 131 -9.28 -17.92 -4.89
N SER A 132 -10.49 -18.36 -5.24
CA SER A 132 -10.94 -18.37 -6.64
C SER A 132 -11.13 -16.96 -7.20
N LEU A 133 -11.65 -16.04 -6.40
CA LEU A 133 -11.80 -14.63 -6.76
C LEU A 133 -10.42 -13.98 -6.96
N LEU A 134 -9.47 -14.25 -6.05
CA LEU A 134 -8.11 -13.75 -6.14
C LEU A 134 -7.43 -14.27 -7.40
N HIS A 135 -7.59 -15.56 -7.73
CA HIS A 135 -7.09 -16.14 -8.98
C HIS A 135 -7.66 -15.44 -10.22
N CYS A 136 -8.95 -15.11 -10.21
CA CYS A 136 -9.57 -14.29 -11.26
C CYS A 136 -8.99 -12.87 -11.28
N LEU A 137 -8.82 -12.19 -10.15
CA LEU A 137 -8.32 -10.81 -10.11
C LEU A 137 -6.83 -10.71 -10.48
N GLU A 138 -6.03 -11.69 -10.09
CA GLU A 138 -4.58 -11.77 -10.36
C GLU A 138 -4.23 -12.49 -11.66
N ARG A 139 -5.19 -13.12 -12.32
CA ARG A 139 -5.00 -13.89 -13.56
C ARG A 139 -4.07 -15.10 -13.37
N LYS A 140 -4.23 -15.86 -12.28
CA LYS A 140 -3.45 -17.07 -12.01
C LYS A 140 -4.31 -18.35 -12.09
N PRO A 141 -3.89 -19.40 -12.84
CA PRO A 141 -3.01 -19.37 -14.00
C PRO A 141 -3.85 -19.03 -15.25
N GLN A 142 -4.11 -17.75 -15.50
CA GLN A 142 -4.94 -17.26 -16.63
C GLN A 142 -6.45 -17.55 -16.48
N LYS A 143 -6.95 -17.68 -15.26
CA LYS A 143 -8.40 -17.80 -14.99
C LYS A 143 -9.09 -16.45 -15.16
N ILE A 144 -10.06 -16.34 -16.09
CA ILE A 144 -10.86 -15.12 -16.30
C ILE A 144 -12.17 -15.16 -15.54
N THR A 145 -12.78 -16.34 -15.45
CA THR A 145 -14.14 -16.53 -14.95
C THR A 145 -14.18 -17.45 -13.73
N TYR A 146 -15.16 -17.23 -12.86
CA TYR A 146 -15.51 -18.15 -11.78
C TYR A 146 -17.01 -18.09 -11.51
N HIS A 147 -17.65 -19.27 -11.41
CA HIS A 147 -19.11 -19.42 -11.26
C HIS A 147 -19.97 -18.60 -12.24
N GLY A 148 -19.52 -18.45 -13.48
CA GLY A 148 -20.28 -17.70 -14.50
C GLY A 148 -20.13 -16.18 -14.39
N TYR A 149 -19.16 -15.70 -13.61
CA TYR A 149 -18.87 -14.27 -13.48
C TYR A 149 -17.46 -13.92 -13.94
N ILE A 150 -17.28 -12.67 -14.38
CA ILE A 150 -15.98 -12.02 -14.53
C ILE A 150 -15.77 -11.07 -13.36
N TYR A 151 -14.55 -11.04 -12.83
CA TYR A 151 -14.16 -10.16 -11.74
C TYR A 151 -13.02 -9.24 -12.16
N TYR A 152 -13.12 -7.96 -11.81
CA TYR A 152 -12.04 -6.98 -12.03
C TYR A 152 -12.00 -5.89 -10.99
N TYR A 153 -10.81 -5.32 -10.77
CA TYR A 153 -10.70 -4.06 -10.05
C TYR A 153 -11.14 -2.91 -10.94
N GLU A 154 -11.79 -1.91 -10.36
CA GLU A 154 -12.28 -0.70 -11.05
C GLU A 154 -11.28 -0.12 -12.06
N ASP A 155 -10.01 -0.02 -11.68
CA ASP A 155 -8.91 0.54 -12.47
C ASP A 155 -8.34 -0.43 -13.54
N LYS A 156 -8.82 -1.68 -13.59
CA LYS A 156 -8.24 -2.77 -14.39
C LYS A 156 -9.19 -3.42 -15.39
N LYS A 157 -10.37 -2.84 -15.64
CA LYS A 157 -11.30 -3.33 -16.68
C LYS A 157 -10.62 -3.48 -18.04
N HIS A 158 -9.83 -2.48 -18.46
CA HIS A 158 -9.10 -2.47 -19.73
C HIS A 158 -8.25 -3.72 -19.96
N ARG A 159 -7.56 -4.21 -18.90
CA ARG A 159 -6.69 -5.39 -18.99
C ARG A 159 -7.46 -6.64 -19.41
N ILE A 160 -8.69 -6.80 -18.94
CA ILE A 160 -9.50 -7.98 -19.28
C ILE A 160 -10.00 -7.88 -20.71
N VAL A 161 -10.41 -6.69 -21.13
CA VAL A 161 -10.82 -6.42 -22.51
C VAL A 161 -9.68 -6.74 -23.47
N GLU A 162 -8.47 -6.28 -23.19
CA GLU A 162 -7.26 -6.57 -23.97
C GLU A 162 -6.92 -8.07 -23.98
N GLU A 163 -7.01 -8.73 -22.82
CA GLU A 163 -6.75 -10.17 -22.72
C GLU A 163 -7.75 -10.99 -23.55
N LEU A 164 -9.04 -10.66 -23.51
CA LEU A 164 -10.06 -11.30 -24.34
C LEU A 164 -9.80 -11.07 -25.82
N LYS A 165 -9.47 -9.83 -26.23
CA LYS A 165 -9.07 -9.50 -27.61
C LYS A 165 -7.87 -10.33 -28.04
N SER A 166 -6.85 -10.46 -27.20
CA SER A 166 -5.67 -11.29 -27.48
C SER A 166 -6.03 -12.77 -27.63
N ARG A 167 -6.86 -13.32 -26.73
CA ARG A 167 -7.29 -14.73 -26.81
C ARG A 167 -8.07 -15.01 -28.10
N ILE A 168 -9.00 -14.14 -28.46
CA ILE A 168 -9.77 -14.24 -29.71
C ILE A 168 -8.82 -14.24 -30.91
N LYS A 169 -7.88 -13.29 -30.94
CA LYS A 169 -6.89 -13.18 -32.02
C LYS A 169 -6.05 -14.46 -32.14
N THR A 170 -5.45 -14.92 -31.04
CA THR A 170 -4.61 -16.12 -31.04
C THR A 170 -5.41 -17.36 -31.44
N SER A 171 -6.61 -17.57 -30.88
CA SER A 171 -7.45 -18.71 -31.26
C SER A 171 -7.91 -18.65 -32.71
N THR A 172 -8.15 -17.46 -33.27
CA THR A 172 -8.53 -17.30 -34.68
C THR A 172 -7.36 -17.67 -35.60
N LEU A 173 -6.15 -17.23 -35.29
CA LEU A 173 -4.94 -17.61 -36.05
C LEU A 173 -4.70 -19.11 -35.99
N VAL A 174 -4.81 -19.71 -34.79
CA VAL A 174 -4.69 -21.16 -34.61
C VAL A 174 -5.71 -21.90 -35.48
N LEU A 175 -6.97 -21.45 -35.51
CA LEU A 175 -8.01 -22.07 -36.32
C LEU A 175 -7.73 -21.98 -37.83
N GLN A 176 -7.13 -20.88 -38.30
CA GLN A 176 -6.75 -20.70 -39.70
C GLN A 176 -5.60 -21.64 -40.12
N CYS A 177 -4.68 -21.93 -39.20
CA CYS A 177 -3.55 -22.84 -39.46
C CYS A 177 -3.89 -24.32 -39.26
N MET A 178 -5.04 -24.64 -38.65
CA MET A 178 -5.47 -26.02 -38.43
C MET A 178 -6.01 -26.65 -39.71
N ASP A 179 -5.64 -27.90 -39.96
CA ASP A 179 -6.28 -28.74 -40.95
C ASP A 179 -7.76 -29.00 -40.61
N ASP A 180 -8.54 -29.42 -41.61
CA ASP A 180 -9.98 -29.62 -41.45
C ASP A 180 -10.33 -30.89 -40.68
N TYR A 181 -9.40 -31.84 -40.55
CA TYR A 181 -9.58 -33.09 -39.82
C TYR A 181 -9.15 -32.98 -38.34
N ASN A 182 -8.65 -31.81 -37.93
CA ASN A 182 -8.11 -31.60 -36.60
C ASN A 182 -9.23 -31.73 -35.55
N PRO A 183 -9.12 -32.69 -34.61
CA PRO A 183 -10.20 -32.96 -33.65
C PRO A 183 -10.46 -31.77 -32.70
N PHE A 184 -9.51 -30.85 -32.54
CA PHE A 184 -9.64 -29.68 -31.68
C PHE A 184 -10.26 -28.46 -32.37
N ARG A 185 -10.51 -28.52 -33.69
CA ARG A 185 -11.05 -27.41 -34.48
C ARG A 185 -12.36 -26.88 -33.91
N ARG A 186 -13.25 -27.78 -33.46
CA ARG A 186 -14.51 -27.42 -32.78
C ARG A 186 -14.26 -26.69 -31.46
N THR A 187 -13.39 -27.23 -30.62
CA THR A 187 -13.03 -26.63 -29.32
C THR A 187 -12.48 -25.22 -29.46
N VAL A 188 -11.65 -24.97 -30.48
CA VAL A 188 -11.11 -23.64 -30.77
C VAL A 188 -12.22 -22.69 -31.23
N LYS A 189 -13.12 -23.13 -32.13
CA LYS A 189 -14.30 -22.35 -32.54
C LYS A 189 -15.17 -21.97 -31.34
N ASP A 190 -15.49 -22.93 -30.47
CA ASP A 190 -16.30 -22.70 -29.27
C ASP A 190 -15.62 -21.72 -28.31
N SER A 191 -14.29 -21.78 -28.19
CA SER A 191 -13.51 -20.82 -27.41
C SER A 191 -13.58 -19.40 -27.97
N ILE A 192 -13.50 -19.24 -29.29
CA ILE A 192 -13.64 -17.92 -29.95
C ILE A 192 -15.03 -17.35 -29.68
N ILE A 193 -16.09 -18.15 -29.90
CA ILE A 193 -17.48 -17.73 -29.67
C ILE A 193 -17.68 -17.29 -28.22
N ARG A 194 -17.20 -18.10 -27.27
CA ARG A 194 -17.30 -17.82 -25.84
C ARG A 194 -16.58 -16.52 -25.46
N ASN A 195 -15.34 -16.33 -25.89
CA ASN A 195 -14.59 -15.12 -25.57
C ASN A 195 -15.17 -13.86 -26.25
N LYS A 196 -15.74 -13.98 -27.46
CA LYS A 196 -16.47 -12.89 -28.11
C LYS A 196 -17.69 -12.47 -27.31
N LYS A 197 -18.50 -13.43 -26.83
CA LYS A 197 -19.63 -13.16 -25.93
C LYS A 197 -19.20 -12.42 -24.66
N TYR A 198 -18.10 -12.87 -24.04
CA TYR A 198 -17.58 -12.22 -22.82
C TYR A 198 -17.12 -10.79 -23.08
N LEU A 199 -16.46 -10.56 -24.21
CA LEU A 199 -16.01 -9.23 -24.62
C LEU A 199 -17.20 -8.29 -24.84
N GLU A 200 -18.22 -8.75 -25.56
CA GLU A 200 -19.44 -7.97 -25.82
C GLU A 200 -20.14 -7.56 -24.52
N ILE A 201 -20.25 -8.47 -23.55
CA ILE A 201 -20.84 -8.17 -22.23
C ILE A 201 -20.01 -7.10 -21.51
N LEU A 202 -18.68 -7.22 -21.50
CA LEU A 202 -17.81 -6.26 -20.81
C LEU A 202 -17.74 -4.88 -21.47
N GLU A 203 -17.97 -4.79 -22.78
CA GLU A 203 -18.03 -3.53 -23.52
C GLU A 203 -19.37 -2.79 -23.33
N LYS A 204 -20.45 -3.51 -22.94
CA LYS A 204 -21.79 -2.94 -22.66
C LYS A 204 -21.96 -2.40 -21.23
N VAL A 205 -21.32 -3.06 -20.27
CA VAL A 205 -21.15 -2.60 -18.88
C VAL A 205 -20.10 -1.51 -18.85
#